data_AF-A0A950P7U1-F1
#
_entry.id   AF-A0A950P7U1-F1
#
_cell.length_a   1.000
_cell.length_b   1.000
_cell.length_c   1.000
_cell.angle_alpha   90.00
_cell.angle_beta   90.00
_cell.angle_gamma   90.00
#
_symmetry.space_group_name_H-M   'P 1'
#
loop_
_entity.id
_entity.type
_entity.pdbx_description
1 polymer ?
#
loop_
_entity_poly.entity_id
_entity_poly.type
_entity_poly.pdbx_seq_one_letter_code
_entity_poly.pdbx_strand_id
1 'polypeptide(L)' 'MEFDLADHHRLLRDTVREFAHQEIGPVAEELDRTKAFPYEIVRGLGELGLMGIPFPEEYGGGGG' A
#
# COMPACT_ATOMS: atom_id res chain seq x y z
N MET A 1 28.93 -3.35 -4.55
CA MET A 1 27.64 -2.69 -4.28
C MET A 1 26.66 -3.79 -3.97
N GLU A 2 25.90 -3.63 -2.89
CA GLU A 2 24.87 -4.58 -2.47
C GLU A 2 23.52 -4.02 -2.90
N PHE A 3 22.74 -4.83 -3.62
CA PHE A 3 21.46 -4.44 -4.24
C PHE A 3 20.27 -5.22 -3.67
N ASP A 4 20.53 -6.07 -2.68
CA ASP A 4 19.49 -6.84 -2.03
C ASP A 4 18.66 -5.96 -1.10
N LEU A 5 17.35 -6.21 -1.10
CA LEU A 5 16.44 -5.60 -0.13
C LEU A 5 16.69 -6.20 1.24
N ALA A 6 16.79 -5.34 2.26
CA ALA A 6 16.69 -5.75 3.65
C ALA A 6 15.36 -6.47 3.93
N ASP A 7 15.33 -7.33 4.94
CA ASP A 7 14.18 -8.20 5.21
C ASP A 7 12.88 -7.41 5.45
N HIS A 8 12.95 -6.26 6.13
CA HIS A 8 11.78 -5.39 6.34
C HIS A 8 11.22 -4.84 5.02
N HIS A 9 12.08 -4.49 4.06
CA HIS A 9 11.64 -4.06 2.73
C HIS A 9 11.04 -5.20 1.91
N ARG A 10 11.57 -6.43 2.05
CA ARG A 10 10.99 -7.62 1.42
C ARG A 10 9.59 -7.90 1.96
N LEU A 11 9.43 -7.86 3.28
CA LEU A 11 8.14 -8.02 3.94
C LEU A 11 7.14 -6.94 3.50
N LEU A 12 7.54 -5.67 3.50
CA LEU A 12 6.71 -4.57 3.03
C LEU A 12 6.24 -4.79 1.59
N ARG A 13 7.17 -5.14 0.68
CA ARG A 13 6.86 -5.43 -0.72
C ARG A 13 5.84 -6.56 -0.85
N ASP A 14 6.02 -7.64 -0.11
CA ASP A 14 5.18 -8.83 -0.21
C ASP A 14 3.77 -8.55 0.34
N THR A 15 3.64 -7.81 1.45
CA THR A 15 2.36 -7.33 1.98
C THR A 15 1.62 -6.44 0.99
N VAL A 16 2.30 -5.45 0.39
CA VAL A 16 1.70 -4.54 -0.59
C VAL A 16 1.26 -5.30 -1.85
N ARG A 17 2.07 -6.26 -2.29
CA ARG A 17 1.75 -7.11 -3.45
C ARG A 17 0.48 -7.92 -3.22
N GLU A 18 0.35 -8.55 -2.05
CA GLU A 18 -0.83 -9.36 -1.73
C GLU A 18 -2.09 -8.49 -1.73
N PHE A 19 -2.06 -7.35 -1.05
CA PHE A 19 -3.17 -6.40 -1.02
C PHE A 19 -3.56 -5.94 -2.43
N ALA A 20 -2.58 -5.61 -3.28
CA ALA A 20 -2.86 -5.21 -4.66
C ALA A 20 -3.55 -6.31 -5.48
N HIS A 21 -3.15 -7.57 -5.30
CA HIS A 21 -3.79 -8.68 -6.02
C HIS A 21 -5.19 -9.00 -5.50
N GLN A 22 -5.42 -8.92 -4.19
CA GLN A 22 -6.70 -9.27 -3.59
C GLN A 22 -7.74 -8.15 -3.70
N GLU A 23 -7.34 -6.91 -3.42
CA GLU A 23 -8.28 -5.79 -3.26
C GLU A 23 -8.36 -4.87 -4.48
N ILE A 24 -7.24 -4.67 -5.20
CA ILE A 24 -7.19 -3.73 -6.33
C ILE A 24 -7.46 -4.44 -7.66
N GLY A 25 -6.78 -5.55 -7.91
CA GLY A 25 -6.85 -6.29 -9.17
C GLY A 25 -8.29 -6.59 -9.66
N PRO A 26 -9.19 -7.11 -8.82
CA PRO A 26 -10.55 -7.47 -9.25
C PRO A 26 -11.43 -6.29 -9.67
N VAL A 27 -11.15 -5.07 -9.20
CA VAL A 27 -12.02 -3.89 -9.41
C VAL A 27 -11.37 -2.81 -10.28
N ALA A 28 -10.08 -2.94 -10.62
CA ALA A 28 -9.31 -1.91 -11.31
C ALA A 28 -9.93 -1.47 -12.64
N GLU A 29 -10.34 -2.42 -13.49
CA GLU A 29 -10.94 -2.12 -14.80
C GLU A 29 -12.27 -1.36 -14.67
N GLU A 30 -13.12 -1.77 -13.73
CA GLU A 30 -14.42 -1.14 -13.51
C GLU A 30 -14.27 0.28 -12.95
N LEU A 31 -13.33 0.48 -12.02
CA LEU A 31 -13.02 1.80 -11.46
C LEU A 31 -12.52 2.76 -12.54
N ASP A 32 -11.65 2.30 -13.45
CA ASP A 32 -11.19 3.10 -14.59
C ASP A 32 -12.35 3.46 -15.53
N ARG A 33 -13.15 2.47 -15.92
CA ARG A 33 -14.32 2.65 -16.81
C ARG A 33 -15.34 3.64 -16.26
N THR A 34 -15.59 3.60 -14.96
CA THR A 34 -16.58 4.42 -14.27
C THR A 34 -16.03 5.75 -13.76
N LYS A 35 -14.70 5.90 -13.71
CA LYS A 35 -14.00 7.02 -13.08
C LYS A 35 -14.38 7.18 -11.60
N ALA A 36 -14.75 6.09 -10.95
CA ALA A 36 -15.13 6.10 -9.55
C ALA A 36 -13.88 6.16 -8.65
N PHE A 37 -14.00 6.88 -7.54
CA PHE A 37 -12.92 6.94 -6.55
C PHE A 37 -13.01 5.76 -5.58
N PRO A 38 -11.92 4.99 -5.38
CA PRO A 38 -11.96 3.76 -4.59
C PRO A 38 -11.72 4.04 -3.09
N TYR A 39 -12.71 4.62 -2.41
CA TYR A 39 -12.61 4.96 -0.99
C TYR A 39 -12.24 3.78 -0.08
N GLU A 40 -12.80 2.60 -0.35
CA GLU A 40 -12.54 1.39 0.45
C GLU A 40 -11.08 0.93 0.33
N ILE A 41 -10.52 0.90 -0.89
CA ILE A 41 -9.11 0.57 -1.13
C ILE A 41 -8.21 1.58 -0.42
N VAL A 42 -8.50 2.87 -0.55
CA VAL A 42 -7.69 3.93 0.08
C VAL A 42 -7.72 3.81 1.60
N ARG A 43 -8.87 3.44 2.19
CA ARG A 43 -8.96 3.16 3.62
C ARG A 43 -8.09 1.96 4.01
N GLY A 44 -8.15 0.87 3.27
CA GLY A 44 -7.30 -0.31 3.51
C GLY A 44 -5.81 0.00 3.43
N LEU A 45 -5.38 0.82 2.46
CA LEU A 45 -3.99 1.30 2.38
C LEU A 45 -3.59 2.14 3.61
N GLY A 46 -4.52 2.91 4.17
CA GLY A 46 -4.32 3.66 5.42
C GLY A 46 -4.16 2.75 6.63
N GLU A 47 -4.99 1.70 6.75
CA GLU A 47 -4.91 0.70 7.82
C GLU A 47 -3.61 -0.11 7.76
N LEU A 48 -3.05 -0.31 6.56
CA LEU A 48 -1.74 -0.91 6.36
C LEU A 48 -0.56 0.04 6.67
N GLY A 49 -0.83 1.30 7.03
CA GLY A 49 0.19 2.31 7.33
C GLY A 49 0.92 2.87 6.11
N LEU A 50 0.48 2.52 4.89
CA LEU A 50 1.18 2.87 3.65
C LEU A 50 1.06 4.36 3.29
N MET A 51 0.02 5.02 3.79
CA MET A 51 -0.23 6.44 3.55
C MET A 51 0.67 7.36 4.39
N GLY A 52 1.39 6.80 5.36
CA GLY A 52 2.17 7.53 6.36
C GLY A 52 3.67 7.26 6.35
N ILE A 53 4.18 6.41 5.45
CA ILE A 53 5.56 5.90 5.49
C ILE A 53 6.64 6.97 5.76
N PRO A 54 6.70 8.10 5.03
CA PRO A 54 7.77 9.09 5.22
C PRO A 54 7.58 9.98 6.46
N PHE A 55 6.47 9.85 7.19
CA PHE A 55 6.18 10.68 8.35
C PHE A 55 6.60 10.01 9.66
N PRO A 56 7.06 10.78 10.66
CA PRO A 56 7.35 10.27 11.99
C PRO A 56 6.15 9.58 12.67
N GLU A 57 6.45 8.57 13.50
CA GLU A 57 5.44 7.85 14.29
C GLU A 57 4.68 8.76 15.28
N GLU A 58 5.30 9.83 15.78
CA GLU A 58 4.63 10.79 16.68
C GLU A 58 3.42 11.49 16.04
N TYR A 59 3.35 11.48 14.70
CA TYR A 59 2.23 12.01 13.92
C TYR A 59 1.36 10.91 13.32
N GLY A 60 1.56 9.65 13.71
CA GLY A 60 0.86 8.50 13.16
C GLY A 60 1.42 8.02 11.82
N GLY A 61 2.65 8.39 11.47
CA GLY A 61 3.37 7.90 10.29
C GLY A 61 4.10 6.58 10.51
N GLY A 62 4.70 6.05 9.44
CA GLY A 62 5.39 4.75 9.43
C GLY A 62 6.88 4.81 9.79
N GLY A 63 7.45 6.01 9.97
CA GLY A 63 8.84 6.18 10.42
C GLY A 63 9.90 5.62 9.47
N GLY A 64 9.62 5.61 8.16
CA GLY A 64 10.41 4.93 7.10
C GLY A 64 11.87 5.34 6.98
#